data_AF-A0A8S3XLF8-F1
#
_entry.id   AF-A0A8S3XLF8-F1
#
_cell.length_a   1.000
_cell.length_b   1.000
_cell.length_c   1.000
_cell.angle_alpha   90.00
_cell.angle_beta   90.00
_cell.angle_gamma   90.00
#
_symmetry.space_group_name_H-M   'P 1'
#
loop_
_entity.id
_entity.type
_entity.pdbx_description
1 polymer ?
#
loop_
_entity_poly.entity_id
_entity_poly.type
_entity_poly.pdbx_seq_one_letter_code
_entity_poly.pdbx_strand_id
1 'polypeptide(L)'
;MEKAGIQESNDDFTRLEKLIKKCMEESKVIKTKIMNEPQKEWINKSIITEINERNLMWTELQNNPERENLRKKFITKRHKIIKFIRETKKSYYKKEFDKYSGKPKKLWNLRNTLTNNKFKQRCAPPKLLLIQ
;
A
#
# COMPACT_ATOMS: atom_id res chain seq x y z
N MET A 1 12.42 59.78 -36.85
CA MET A 1 12.33 58.32 -36.67
C MET A 1 12.82 58.01 -35.27
N GLU A 2 11.91 57.75 -34.34
CA GLU A 2 12.28 57.29 -33.01
C GLU A 2 11.25 56.22 -32.65
N LYS A 3 11.65 54.95 -32.75
CA LYS A 3 10.80 53.82 -32.35
C LYS A 3 11.03 53.61 -30.86
N ALA A 4 10.04 53.98 -30.06
CA ALA A 4 9.99 53.66 -28.64
C ALA A 4 10.08 52.13 -28.48
N GLY A 5 11.14 51.67 -27.81
CA GLY A 5 11.31 50.28 -27.44
C GLY A 5 10.30 49.92 -26.36
N ILE A 6 9.34 49.05 -26.69
CA ILE A 6 8.47 48.42 -25.72
C ILE A 6 9.34 47.38 -24.99
N GLN A 7 9.89 47.77 -23.85
CA GLN A 7 10.51 46.85 -22.90
C GLN A 7 9.38 46.07 -22.22
N GLU A 8 8.83 45.08 -22.93
CA GLU A 8 7.75 44.25 -22.42
C GLU A 8 8.26 43.40 -21.26
N SER A 9 7.56 43.50 -20.13
CA SER A 9 7.82 42.88 -18.84
C SER A 9 7.93 41.35 -18.94
N ASN A 10 9.13 40.87 -19.24
CA ASN A 10 9.45 39.44 -19.35
C ASN A 10 9.48 38.73 -17.97
N ASP A 11 9.58 39.51 -16.90
CA ASP A 11 9.65 39.02 -15.53
C ASP A 11 8.28 38.54 -15.01
N ASP A 12 7.21 39.26 -15.37
CA ASP A 12 5.84 38.89 -14.98
C ASP A 12 5.39 37.58 -15.62
N PHE A 13 5.75 37.38 -16.90
CA PHE A 13 5.42 36.14 -17.60
C PHE A 13 6.19 34.95 -17.04
N THR A 14 7.49 35.13 -16.75
CA THR A 14 8.33 34.12 -16.11
C THR A 14 7.82 33.74 -14.72
N ARG A 15 7.37 34.74 -13.96
CA ARG A 15 6.77 34.55 -12.64
C ARG A 15 5.46 33.78 -12.71
N LEU A 16 4.59 34.15 -13.65
CA LEU A 16 3.34 33.44 -13.90
C LEU A 16 3.59 31.98 -14.28
N GLU A 17 4.54 31.71 -15.17
CA GLU A 17 4.88 30.35 -15.60
C GLU A 17 5.38 29.49 -14.44
N LYS A 18 6.23 30.04 -13.56
CA LYS A 18 6.69 29.35 -12.35
C LYS A 18 5.54 29.03 -11.40
N LEU A 19 4.60 29.96 -11.23
CA LEU A 19 3.43 29.76 -10.37
C LEU A 19 2.52 28.66 -10.93
N ILE A 20 2.28 28.65 -12.24
CA ILE A 20 1.49 27.61 -12.90
C ILE A 20 2.15 26.24 -12.71
N LYS A 21 3.46 26.12 -12.96
CA LYS A 21 4.20 24.85 -12.77
C LYS A 21 4.13 24.36 -11.33
N LYS A 22 4.28 25.26 -10.36
CA LYS A 22 4.17 24.93 -8.93
C LYS A 22 2.75 24.46 -8.57
N CYS A 23 1.72 25.19 -8.97
CA CYS A 23 0.33 24.81 -8.73
C CYS A 23 -0.01 23.47 -9.41
N MET A 24 0.50 23.21 -10.61
CA MET A 24 0.33 21.93 -11.29
C MET A 24 0.96 20.78 -10.51
N GLU A 25 2.15 20.96 -9.95
CA GLU A 25 2.84 19.95 -9.15
C GLU A 25 2.09 19.66 -7.84
N GLU A 26 1.67 20.72 -7.13
CA GLU A 26 0.89 20.61 -5.89
C GLU A 26 -0.51 20.04 -6.11
N SER A 27 -1.09 20.25 -7.30
CA SER A 27 -2.41 19.76 -7.68
C SER A 27 -2.38 18.35 -8.30
N LYS A 28 -1.21 17.70 -8.39
CA LYS A 28 -1.14 16.29 -8.80
C LYS A 28 -1.85 15.43 -7.77
N VAL A 29 -3.10 15.10 -8.05
CA VAL A 29 -3.82 14.07 -7.31
C VAL A 29 -3.15 12.74 -7.61
N ILE A 30 -2.30 12.27 -6.71
CA ILE A 30 -1.84 10.89 -6.70
C ILE A 30 -3.08 10.05 -6.47
N LYS A 31 -3.65 9.52 -7.56
CA LYS A 31 -4.67 8.49 -7.48
C LYS A 31 -3.99 7.27 -6.88
N THR A 32 -4.07 7.12 -5.56
CA THR A 32 -3.82 5.85 -4.88
C THR A 32 -4.92 4.91 -5.32
N LYS A 33 -4.76 4.32 -6.52
CA LYS A 33 -5.56 3.17 -6.89
C LYS A 33 -5.17 2.10 -5.88
N ILE A 34 -6.04 1.88 -4.89
CA ILE A 34 -5.97 0.73 -4.00
C ILE A 34 -5.92 -0.47 -4.94
N MET A 35 -4.73 -1.05 -5.06
CA MET A 35 -4.53 -2.24 -5.85
C MET A 35 -5.38 -3.29 -5.15
N ASN A 36 -6.27 -3.96 -5.89
CA ASN A 36 -7.00 -5.10 -5.35
C ASN A 36 -5.95 -6.12 -4.90
N GLU A 37 -5.59 -6.05 -3.62
CA GLU A 37 -4.95 -7.15 -2.94
C GLU A 37 -5.84 -8.35 -3.18
N PRO A 38 -5.26 -9.55 -3.36
CA PRO A 38 -6.06 -10.75 -3.35
C PRO A 38 -6.93 -10.67 -2.09
N GLN A 39 -8.24 -10.49 -2.25
CA GLN A 39 -9.23 -10.55 -1.18
C GLN A 39 -9.23 -11.99 -0.71
N LYS A 40 -8.14 -12.39 -0.05
CA LYS A 40 -7.85 -13.77 0.21
C LYS A 40 -8.64 -14.12 1.44
N GLU A 41 -9.64 -14.94 1.21
CA GLU A 41 -10.61 -15.53 2.15
C GLU A 41 -10.04 -15.99 3.50
N TRP A 42 -8.71 -16.16 3.62
CA TRP A 42 -8.06 -16.49 4.88
C TRP A 42 -7.98 -15.34 5.88
N ILE A 43 -8.05 -14.07 5.44
CA ILE A 43 -8.18 -12.92 6.34
C ILE A 43 -9.65 -12.83 6.74
N ASN A 44 -9.99 -13.47 7.85
CA ASN A 44 -11.34 -13.50 8.40
C ASN A 44 -11.62 -12.25 9.26
N LYS A 45 -12.92 -12.02 9.54
CA LYS A 45 -13.36 -10.93 10.43
C LYS A 45 -12.70 -11.01 11.82
N SER A 46 -12.45 -12.21 12.32
CA SER A 46 -11.81 -12.39 13.64
C SER A 46 -10.36 -11.91 13.68
N ILE A 47 -9.56 -12.16 12.64
CA ILE A 47 -8.20 -11.60 12.52
C ILE A 47 -8.26 -10.07 12.52
N ILE A 48 -9.23 -9.49 11.81
CA ILE A 48 -9.40 -8.03 11.74
C ILE A 48 -9.76 -7.47 13.12
N THR A 49 -10.72 -8.08 13.82
CA THR A 49 -11.11 -7.68 15.19
C THR A 49 -9.91 -7.74 16.14
N GLU A 50 -9.17 -8.85 16.12
CA GLU A 50 -7.98 -9.03 16.95
C GLU A 50 -6.89 -7.98 16.67
N ILE A 51 -6.68 -7.63 15.39
CA ILE A 51 -5.75 -6.56 15.00
C ILE A 51 -6.21 -5.20 15.55
N ASN A 52 -7.52 -4.91 15.44
CA ASN A 52 -8.09 -3.65 15.93
C ASN A 52 -7.96 -3.54 17.45
N GLU A 53 -8.27 -4.60 18.19
CA GLU A 53 -8.07 -4.64 19.65
C GLU A 53 -6.61 -4.38 20.03
N ARG A 54 -5.65 -4.97 19.32
CA ARG A 54 -4.23 -4.71 19.53
C ARG A 54 -3.87 -3.25 19.25
N ASN A 55 -4.45 -2.64 18.23
CA ASN A 55 -4.20 -1.23 17.90
C ASN A 55 -4.77 -0.29 18.98
N LEU A 56 -5.92 -0.63 19.56
CA LEU A 56 -6.47 0.10 20.72
C LEU A 56 -5.52 -0.02 21.92
N MET A 57 -5.05 -1.22 22.26
CA MET A 57 -4.08 -1.41 23.35
C MET A 57 -2.76 -0.67 23.11
N TRP A 58 -2.30 -0.58 21.85
CA TRP A 58 -1.13 0.20 21.50
C TRP A 58 -1.35 1.69 21.80
N THR A 59 -2.50 2.22 21.41
CA THR A 59 -2.87 3.62 21.64
C THR A 59 -2.95 3.90 23.14
N GLU A 60 -3.56 3.02 23.92
CA GLU A 60 -3.62 3.12 25.39
C GLU A 60 -2.23 3.12 26.04
N LEU A 61 -1.33 2.25 25.54
CA LEU A 61 0.05 2.17 26.03
C LEU A 61 0.88 3.42 25.69
N GLN A 62 0.68 4.01 24.50
CA GLN A 62 1.32 5.27 24.14
C GLN A 62 0.88 6.41 25.05
N ASN A 63 -0.38 6.42 25.47
CA ASN A 63 -0.90 7.42 26.41
C ASN A 63 -0.47 7.18 27.87
N ASN A 64 -0.08 5.95 28.23
CA ASN A 64 0.30 5.56 29.60
C ASN A 64 1.56 4.67 29.61
N PRO A 65 2.74 5.21 29.28
CA PRO A 65 3.95 4.42 29.08
C PRO A 65 4.49 3.75 30.36
N GLU A 66 4.24 4.35 31.54
CA GLU A 66 4.73 3.85 32.83
C GLU A 66 4.02 2.57 33.31
N ARG A 67 2.89 2.19 32.69
CA ARG A 67 2.12 1.00 33.08
C ARG A 67 2.75 -0.27 32.50
N GLU A 68 3.77 -0.81 33.17
CA GLU A 68 4.46 -2.04 32.76
C GLU A 68 3.51 -3.25 32.60
N ASN A 69 2.44 -3.33 33.40
CA ASN A 69 1.41 -4.36 33.24
C ASN A 69 0.68 -4.28 31.89
N LEU A 70 0.41 -3.07 31.40
CA LEU A 70 -0.24 -2.83 30.10
C LEU A 70 0.70 -3.22 28.96
N ARG A 71 2.00 -2.90 29.10
CA ARG A 71 3.05 -3.28 28.15
C ARG A 71 3.16 -4.80 28.02
N LYS A 72 3.21 -5.53 29.14
CA LYS A 72 3.24 -7.00 29.15
C LYS A 72 2.01 -7.59 28.44
N LYS A 73 0.81 -7.10 28.77
CA LYS A 73 -0.45 -7.52 28.11
C LYS A 73 -0.41 -7.28 26.59
N PHE A 74 0.05 -6.11 26.16
CA PHE A 74 0.19 -5.78 24.74
C PHE A 74 1.13 -6.75 24.02
N ILE A 75 2.31 -7.02 24.58
CA ILE A 75 3.29 -7.95 24.01
C ILE A 75 2.68 -9.35 23.88
N THR A 76 2.01 -9.84 24.92
CA THR A 76 1.32 -11.13 24.90
C THR A 76 0.24 -11.18 23.82
N LYS A 77 -0.61 -10.15 23.71
CA LYS A 77 -1.66 -10.08 22.69
C LYS A 77 -1.05 -10.04 21.28
N ARG A 78 0.01 -9.25 21.07
CA ARG A 78 0.75 -9.21 19.80
C ARG A 78 1.28 -10.58 19.40
N HIS A 79 1.91 -11.31 20.32
CA HIS A 79 2.40 -12.67 20.05
C HIS A 79 1.27 -13.64 19.71
N LYS A 80 0.16 -13.58 20.45
CA LYS A 80 -1.04 -14.39 20.16
C LYS A 80 -1.57 -14.13 18.76
N ILE A 81 -1.69 -12.85 18.36
CA ILE A 81 -2.17 -12.47 17.02
C ILE A 81 -1.22 -12.95 15.93
N ILE A 82 0.09 -12.79 16.11
CA ILE A 82 1.08 -13.28 15.14
C ILE A 82 0.95 -14.80 14.96
N LYS A 83 0.81 -15.55 16.06
CA LYS A 83 0.59 -17.00 16.02
C LYS A 83 -0.71 -17.34 15.29
N PHE A 84 -1.80 -16.65 15.64
CA PHE A 84 -3.12 -16.84 15.04
C PHE A 84 -3.10 -16.62 13.52
N ILE A 85 -2.55 -15.49 13.06
CA ILE A 85 -2.39 -15.17 11.63
C ILE A 85 -1.59 -16.26 10.90
N ARG A 86 -0.49 -16.73 11.50
CA ARG A 86 0.35 -17.78 10.92
C ARG A 86 -0.43 -19.10 10.79
N GLU A 87 -1.17 -19.49 11.82
CA GLU A 87 -1.95 -20.72 11.84
C GLU A 87 -3.12 -20.68 10.85
N THR A 88 -3.88 -19.58 10.82
CA THR A 88 -4.98 -19.40 9.86
C THR A 88 -4.46 -19.43 8.43
N LYS A 89 -3.38 -18.70 8.14
CA LYS A 89 -2.74 -18.69 6.81
C LYS A 89 -2.25 -20.08 6.43
N LYS A 90 -1.57 -20.79 7.33
CA LYS A 90 -1.08 -22.16 7.11
C LYS A 90 -2.23 -23.12 6.81
N SER A 91 -3.28 -23.08 7.63
CA SER A 91 -4.47 -23.93 7.48
C SER A 91 -5.17 -23.70 6.16
N TYR A 92 -5.38 -22.44 5.78
CA TYR A 92 -6.02 -22.09 4.51
C TYR A 92 -5.23 -22.62 3.32
N TYR A 93 -3.93 -22.30 3.24
CA TYR A 93 -3.15 -22.76 2.09
C TYR A 93 -2.98 -24.26 2.07
N LYS A 94 -2.88 -24.93 3.22
CA LYS A 94 -2.89 -26.39 3.27
C LYS A 94 -4.15 -26.94 2.59
N LYS A 95 -5.33 -26.44 2.94
CA LYS A 95 -6.60 -26.85 2.30
C LYS A 95 -6.63 -26.56 0.80
N GLU A 96 -6.14 -25.38 0.38
CA GLU A 96 -6.04 -25.04 -1.05
C GLU A 96 -5.08 -25.97 -1.81
N PHE A 97 -3.96 -26.36 -1.19
CA PHE A 97 -3.03 -27.31 -1.77
C PHE A 97 -3.63 -28.73 -1.84
N ASP A 98 -4.29 -29.17 -0.77
CA ASP A 98 -4.96 -30.47 -0.70
C ASP A 98 -6.07 -30.58 -1.77
N LYS A 99 -6.80 -29.49 -2.05
CA LYS A 99 -7.83 -29.41 -3.11
C LYS A 99 -7.30 -29.69 -4.52
N TYR A 100 -6.03 -29.38 -4.78
CA TYR A 100 -5.38 -29.64 -6.07
C TYR A 100 -4.49 -30.89 -6.05
N SER A 101 -4.63 -31.75 -5.03
CA SER A 101 -3.97 -33.05 -5.01
C SER A 101 -4.32 -33.86 -6.28
N GLY A 102 -3.31 -34.44 -6.92
CA GLY A 102 -3.44 -35.14 -8.21
C GLY A 102 -3.59 -34.23 -9.44
N LYS A 103 -3.54 -32.89 -9.31
CA LYS A 103 -3.69 -31.92 -10.42
C LYS A 103 -2.44 -31.03 -10.56
N PRO A 104 -1.31 -31.55 -11.07
CA PRO A 104 -0.01 -30.87 -11.04
C PRO A 104 -0.01 -29.52 -11.76
N LYS A 105 -0.72 -29.37 -12.88
CA LYS A 105 -0.84 -28.08 -13.60
C LYS A 105 -1.52 -27.00 -12.74
N LYS A 106 -2.59 -27.35 -12.03
CA LYS A 106 -3.31 -26.40 -11.16
C LYS A 106 -2.49 -26.05 -9.92
N LEU A 107 -1.81 -27.05 -9.35
CA LEU A 107 -0.88 -26.88 -8.25
C LEU A 107 0.27 -25.91 -8.61
N TRP A 108 0.86 -26.08 -9.79
CA TRP A 108 1.92 -25.21 -10.30
C TRP A 108 1.44 -23.78 -10.53
N ASN A 109 0.23 -23.61 -11.06
CA ASN A 109 -0.38 -22.29 -11.21
C ASN A 109 -0.63 -21.60 -9.85
N LEU A 110 -1.10 -22.35 -8.85
CA LEU A 110 -1.26 -21.84 -7.48
C LEU A 110 0.09 -21.40 -6.90
N ARG A 111 1.13 -22.23 -7.04
CA ARG A 111 2.51 -21.86 -6.64
C ARG A 111 2.96 -20.58 -7.35
N ASN A 112 2.82 -20.52 -8.67
CA ASN A 112 3.22 -19.35 -9.47
C ASN A 112 2.46 -18.09 -9.05
N THR A 113 1.19 -18.20 -8.67
CA THR A 113 0.41 -17.07 -8.15
C THR A 113 0.94 -16.59 -6.80
N LEU A 114 1.48 -17.48 -5.97
CA LEU A 114 2.09 -17.14 -4.68
C LEU A 114 3.51 -16.57 -4.82
N THR A 115 4.31 -17.08 -5.75
CA THR A 115 5.71 -16.68 -5.96
C THR A 115 5.86 -15.47 -6.87
N ASN A 116 4.98 -15.28 -7.85
CA ASN A 116 4.99 -14.11 -8.75
C ASN A 116 4.34 -12.87 -8.12
N ASN A 117 4.35 -12.77 -6.79
CA ASN A 117 4.00 -11.57 -6.04
C ASN A 117 5.10 -10.49 -6.18
N LYS A 118 5.71 -10.41 -7.36
CA LYS A 118 6.60 -9.31 -7.73
C LYS A 118 5.70 -8.09 -7.88
N PHE A 119 6.02 -7.03 -7.16
CA PHE A 119 5.51 -5.70 -7.49
C PHE A 119 5.75 -5.53 -8.99
N LYS A 120 4.69 -5.52 -9.80
CA LYS A 120 4.82 -5.02 -11.15
C LYS A 120 5.10 -3.54 -10.96
N GLN A 121 6.38 -3.15 -10.94
CA GLN A 121 6.76 -1.78 -11.22
C GLN A 121 6.01 -1.46 -12.50
N ARG A 122 5.01 -0.59 -12.38
CA ARG A 122 4.46 0.05 -13.56
C ARG A 122 5.60 0.93 -14.05
N CYS A 123 6.43 0.40 -14.94
CA CYS A 123 7.10 1.25 -15.90
C CYS A 123 5.99 2.08 -16.53
N ALA A 124 6.26 3.37 -16.71
CA ALA A 124 5.30 4.43 -17.01
C ALA A 124 4.09 3.99 -17.85
N PRO A 125 2.89 4.58 -17.64
CA PRO A 125 1.71 4.28 -18.45
C PRO A 125 2.11 4.23 -19.95
N PRO A 126 1.74 3.18 -20.71
CA PRO A 126 2.21 2.95 -22.08
C PRO A 126 1.98 4.11 -23.06
N LYS A 127 1.19 5.12 -22.67
CA LYS A 127 0.89 6.33 -23.43
C LYS A 127 1.97 7.42 -23.38
N LEU A 128 3.15 7.15 -22.82
CA LEU A 128 4.30 8.06 -22.90
C LEU A 128 5.42 7.52 -23.81
N LEU A 129 5.18 6.44 -24.52
CA LEU A 129 6.04 6.03 -25.63
C LEU A 129 5.55 6.73 -26.89
N LEU A 130 6.40 7.58 -27.46
CA LEU A 130 6.25 8.42 -28.66
C LEU A 130 5.71 9.83 -28.38
N ILE A 131 6.61 10.83 -28.35
CA ILE A 131 6.94 11.63 -29.56
C ILE A 131 8.46 11.92 -29.49
N GLN A 132 9.20 11.45 -30.50
CA GLN A 132 10.58 11.89 -30.79
C GLN A 132 10.54 13.20 -31.57
#